data_AF-A0A2S9GK38-F1
#
_entry.id   AF-A0A2S9GK38-F1
#
_cell.length_a   1.000
_cell.length_b   1.000
_cell.length_c   1.000
_cell.angle_alpha   90.00
_cell.angle_beta   90.00
_cell.angle_gamma   90.00
#
_symmetry.space_group_name_H-M   'P 1'
#
loop_
_entity.id
_entity.type
_entity.pdbx_description
1 polymer ?
#
loop_
_entity_poly.entity_id
_entity_poly.type
_entity_poly.pdbx_seq_one_letter_code
_entity_poly.pdbx_strand_id
1 'polypeptide(L)'
;GGRPVSQIRIPLPPNTYVAEYLPHDVLLPMVDVMVTNGGYGAVQRALSDGVPLVVAGQTEDKPEVAARVEYFGAGVNLRTGTPG
;
A
#
# COMPACT_ATOMS: atom_id res chain seq x y z
N GLY A 1 -0.37 -1.77 13.77
CA GLY A 1 0.64 -0.88 14.37
C GLY A 1 1.98 -1.23 13.77
N GLY A 2 2.63 -0.28 13.11
CA GLY A 2 3.86 -0.51 12.35
C GLY A 2 5.02 -0.96 13.24
N ARG A 3 5.96 -1.72 12.66
CA ARG A 3 7.23 -2.01 13.30
C ARG A 3 8.04 -0.71 13.44
N PRO A 4 8.79 -0.51 14.52
CA PRO A 4 9.54 0.72 14.73
C PRO A 4 10.64 0.87 13.67
N VAL A 5 10.92 2.12 13.27
CA VAL A 5 11.93 2.41 12.22
C VAL A 5 13.31 1.88 12.61
N SER A 6 13.60 1.81 13.91
CA SER A 6 14.83 1.23 14.48
C SER A 6 15.06 -0.25 14.12
N GLN A 7 14.04 -0.98 13.65
CA GLN A 7 14.19 -2.36 13.17
C GLN A 7 14.77 -2.47 11.76
N ILE A 8 14.87 -1.37 11.00
CA ILE A 8 15.50 -1.37 9.68
C ILE A 8 17.02 -1.48 9.86
N ARG A 9 17.60 -2.57 9.37
CA ARG A 9 19.04 -2.87 9.51
C ARG A 9 19.84 -2.68 8.21
N ILE A 10 19.22 -2.10 7.19
CA ILE A 10 19.84 -1.84 5.89
C ILE A 10 20.03 -0.33 5.71
N PRO A 11 21.11 0.11 5.04
CA PRO A 11 21.23 1.50 4.60
C PRO A 11 20.04 1.88 3.72
N LEU A 12 19.42 3.02 4.02
CA LEU A 12 18.34 3.54 3.19
C LEU A 12 18.94 4.26 1.98
N PRO A 13 18.44 3.99 0.76
CA PRO A 13 18.76 4.80 -0.41
C PRO A 13 18.40 6.29 -0.19
N PRO A 14 19.09 7.23 -0.87
CA PRO A 14 18.87 8.66 -0.66
C PRO A 14 17.46 9.15 -1.05
N ASN A 15 16.72 8.37 -1.85
CA ASN A 15 15.35 8.65 -2.26
C ASN A 15 14.30 7.90 -1.41
N THR A 16 14.68 7.34 -0.27
CA THR A 16 13.78 6.57 0.60
C THR A 16 13.50 7.32 1.88
N TYR A 17 12.22 7.52 2.17
CA TYR A 17 11.75 8.10 3.42
C TYR A 17 11.01 7.03 4.22
N VAL A 18 11.32 6.95 5.52
CA VAL A 18 10.68 6.00 6.43
C VAL A 18 10.11 6.74 7.61
N ALA A 19 8.85 6.46 7.94
CA ALA A 19 8.18 6.97 9.12
C ALA A 19 7.31 5.86 9.75
N GLU A 20 7.09 5.95 11.05
CA GLU A 20 6.17 5.04 11.77
C GLU A 20 4.70 5.37 11.47
N TYR A 21 4.44 6.61 11.03
CA TYR A 21 3.14 7.12 10.65
C TYR A 21 3.25 7.98 9.40
N LEU A 22 2.33 7.76 8.47
CA LEU A 22 2.21 8.52 7.22
C LEU A 22 0.79 9.10 7.16
N PRO A 23 0.61 10.43 7.18
CA PRO A 23 -0.70 11.07 7.05
C PRO A 23 -1.19 10.95 5.59
N HIS A 24 -2.08 9.98 5.34
CA HIS A 24 -2.55 9.66 4.00
C HIS A 24 -3.25 10.85 3.32
N ASP A 25 -4.01 11.64 4.06
CA ASP A 25 -4.72 12.84 3.58
C ASP A 25 -3.79 13.93 3.04
N VAL A 26 -2.56 13.99 3.54
CA VAL A 26 -1.53 14.93 3.06
C VAL A 26 -0.75 14.33 1.91
N LEU A 27 -0.43 13.04 1.98
CA LEU A 27 0.51 12.40 1.05
C LEU A 27 -0.15 11.91 -0.23
N LEU A 28 -1.33 11.29 -0.16
CA LEU A 28 -1.97 10.65 -1.32
C LEU A 28 -2.19 11.59 -2.51
N PRO A 29 -2.54 12.89 -2.35
CA PRO A 29 -2.63 13.82 -3.47
C PRO A 29 -1.31 14.02 -4.25
N MET A 30 -0.17 13.63 -3.68
CA MET A 30 1.16 13.74 -4.27
C MET A 30 1.74 12.36 -4.67
N VAL A 31 0.97 11.29 -4.54
CA VAL A 31 1.44 9.91 -4.76
C VAL A 31 0.97 9.41 -6.12
N ASP A 32 1.90 9.01 -6.97
CA ASP A 32 1.59 8.43 -8.27
C ASP A 32 1.08 6.98 -8.18
N VAL A 33 1.48 6.24 -7.14
CA VAL A 33 1.08 4.84 -6.91
C VAL A 33 1.25 4.44 -5.44
N MET A 34 0.29 3.68 -4.91
CA MET A 34 0.36 3.14 -3.55
C MET A 34 0.54 1.61 -3.56
N VAL A 35 1.62 1.13 -2.94
CA VAL A 35 1.82 -0.31 -2.65
C VAL A 35 1.31 -0.60 -1.24
N THR A 36 0.43 -1.59 -1.09
CA THR A 36 -0.22 -1.89 0.19
C THR A 36 -0.51 -3.38 0.36
N ASN A 37 -0.64 -3.83 1.60
CA ASN A 37 -1.11 -5.19 1.89
C ASN A 37 -2.63 -5.36 1.66
N GLY A 38 -3.37 -4.29 1.36
CA GLY A 38 -4.82 -4.36 1.08
C GLY A 38 -5.71 -4.07 2.29
N GLY A 39 -5.19 -3.39 3.32
CA GLY A 39 -6.04 -2.89 4.41
C GLY A 39 -7.16 -1.98 3.88
N TYR A 40 -8.42 -2.32 4.19
CA TYR A 40 -9.62 -1.69 3.61
C TYR A 40 -9.61 -0.16 3.66
N GLY A 41 -9.33 0.43 4.83
CA GLY A 41 -9.34 1.90 4.98
C GLY A 41 -8.24 2.61 4.19
N ALA A 42 -7.06 1.99 4.05
CA ALA A 42 -5.98 2.53 3.24
C ALA A 42 -6.32 2.49 1.75
N VAL A 43 -6.89 1.36 1.29
CA VAL A 43 -7.35 1.18 -0.10
C VAL A 43 -8.44 2.17 -0.44
N GLN A 44 -9.48 2.31 0.40
CA GLN A 44 -10.53 3.30 0.15
C GLN A 44 -9.99 4.72 0.00
N ARG A 45 -9.04 5.11 0.85
CA ARG A 45 -8.49 6.46 0.81
C ARG A 45 -7.68 6.73 -0.46
N ALA A 46 -6.87 5.76 -0.89
CA ALA A 46 -6.16 5.85 -2.16
C ALA A 46 -7.11 5.94 -3.36
N LEU A 47 -8.18 5.14 -3.37
CA LEU A 47 -9.19 5.19 -4.43
C LEU A 47 -9.92 6.54 -4.47
N SER A 48 -10.26 7.11 -3.30
CA SER A 48 -10.91 8.42 -3.21
C SER A 48 -10.05 9.56 -3.78
N ASP A 49 -8.72 9.44 -3.64
CA ASP A 49 -7.77 10.44 -4.16
C ASP A 49 -7.30 10.11 -5.59
N GLY A 50 -7.88 9.07 -6.22
CA GLY A 50 -7.55 8.66 -7.59
C GLY A 50 -6.19 8.00 -7.75
N VAL A 51 -5.59 7.51 -6.66
CA VAL A 51 -4.25 6.90 -6.65
C VAL A 51 -4.35 5.42 -7.03
N PRO A 52 -3.67 4.97 -8.11
CA PRO A 52 -3.59 3.56 -8.48
C PRO A 52 -2.93 2.69 -7.39
N LEU A 53 -3.38 1.45 -7.28
CA LEU A 53 -2.94 0.53 -6.22
C LEU A 53 -2.13 -0.66 -6.74
N VAL A 54 -1.14 -1.08 -5.95
CA VAL A 54 -0.52 -2.41 -6.06
C VAL A 54 -0.76 -3.14 -4.75
N VAL A 55 -1.56 -4.21 -4.79
CA VAL A 55 -2.03 -4.91 -3.59
C VAL A 55 -1.33 -6.25 -3.44
N ALA A 56 -0.57 -6.39 -2.35
CA ALA A 56 0.15 -7.60 -1.95
C ALA A 56 -0.53 -8.30 -0.76
N GLY A 57 -1.85 -8.54 -0.86
CA GLY A 57 -2.67 -9.09 0.22
C GLY A 57 -2.84 -10.60 0.11
N GLN A 58 -2.42 -11.36 1.13
CA GLN A 58 -2.56 -12.83 1.16
C GLN A 58 -3.49 -13.38 2.25
N THR A 59 -3.95 -12.57 3.21
CA THR A 59 -4.71 -13.05 4.39
C THR A 59 -5.99 -12.26 4.66
N GLU A 60 -6.97 -12.89 5.30
CA GLU A 60 -8.25 -12.30 5.75
C GLU A 60 -9.11 -11.77 4.59
N ASP A 61 -9.76 -10.61 4.74
CA ASP A 61 -10.63 -9.97 3.73
C ASP A 61 -9.83 -9.34 2.57
N LYS A 62 -8.49 -9.34 2.66
CA LYS A 62 -7.58 -8.65 1.73
C LYS A 62 -7.62 -9.21 0.30
N PRO A 63 -7.84 -10.52 0.04
CA PRO A 63 -8.04 -11.04 -1.31
C PRO A 63 -9.28 -10.46 -1.98
N GLU A 64 -10.37 -10.18 -1.25
CA GLU A 64 -11.57 -9.57 -1.83
C GLU A 64 -11.30 -8.12 -2.24
N VAL A 65 -10.64 -7.35 -1.36
CA VAL A 65 -10.23 -5.97 -1.64
C VAL A 65 -9.30 -5.92 -2.86
N ALA A 66 -8.30 -6.80 -2.91
CA ALA A 66 -7.38 -6.89 -4.04
C ALA A 66 -8.11 -7.30 -5.34
N ALA A 67 -9.05 -8.25 -5.27
CA ALA A 67 -9.84 -8.67 -6.41
C ALA A 67 -10.74 -7.54 -6.93
N ARG A 68 -11.36 -6.73 -6.05
CA ARG A 68 -12.15 -5.56 -6.46
C ARG A 68 -11.30 -4.50 -7.14
N VAL A 69 -10.12 -4.19 -6.58
CA VAL A 69 -9.17 -3.25 -7.19
C VAL A 69 -8.79 -3.69 -8.61
N GLU A 70 -8.48 -4.96 -8.79
CA GLU A 70 -8.18 -5.53 -10.11
C GLU A 70 -9.40 -5.53 -11.04
N TYR A 71 -10.56 -5.96 -10.55
CA TYR A 71 -11.80 -6.04 -11.33
C TYR A 71 -12.24 -4.68 -11.90
N PHE A 72 -12.11 -3.61 -11.11
CA PHE A 72 -12.45 -2.26 -11.55
C PHE A 72 -11.32 -1.56 -12.32
N GLY A 73 -10.18 -2.22 -12.54
CA GLY A 73 -9.02 -1.63 -13.22
C GLY A 73 -8.36 -0.50 -12.43
N ALA A 74 -8.59 -0.43 -11.12
CA ALA A 74 -8.05 0.60 -10.23
C ALA A 74 -6.63 0.27 -9.72
N GLY A 75 -6.09 -0.89 -10.10
CA GLY A 75 -4.76 -1.33 -9.68
C GLY A 75 -4.45 -2.77 -10.04
N VAL A 76 -3.32 -3.26 -9.52
CA VAL A 76 -2.80 -4.61 -9.74
C VAL A 76 -2.89 -5.42 -8.45
N ASN A 77 -3.45 -6.63 -8.55
CA ASN A 77 -3.40 -7.64 -7.49
C ASN A 77 -2.18 -8.55 -7.70
N LEU A 78 -1.19 -8.48 -6.81
CA LEU A 78 0.01 -9.31 -6.89
C LEU A 78 -0.28 -10.79 -6.61
N ARG A 79 -1.44 -11.13 -6.02
CA ARG A 79 -1.85 -12.50 -5.64
C ARG A 79 -0.86 -13.19 -4.69
N THR A 80 0.12 -12.45 -4.18
CA THR A 80 1.13 -12.89 -3.23
C THR A 80 1.50 -11.79 -2.25
N GLY A 81 1.87 -12.17 -1.02
CA GLY A 81 2.46 -11.28 -0.01
C GLY A 81 3.99 -11.30 -0.04
N THR A 82 4.57 -12.19 -0.84
CA THR A 82 6.02 -12.33 -1.05
C THR A 82 6.32 -12.32 -2.56
N PRO A 83 6.33 -11.13 -3.20
CA PRO A 83 6.77 -11.00 -4.59
C PRO A 83 8.26 -11.35 -4.69
N GLY A 84 8.66 -12.07 -5.73
CA GLY A 84 10.03 -12.50 -6.01
C GLY A 84 10.65 -11.78 -7.19
#